data_AF-A0A3N5A7H1-F1
#
_entry.id   AF-A0A3N5A7H1-F1
#
_cell.length_a   1.000
_cell.length_b   1.000
_cell.length_c   1.000
_cell.angle_alpha   90.00
_cell.angle_beta   90.00
_cell.angle_gamma   90.00
#
_symmetry.space_group_name_H-M   'P 1'
#
loop_
_entity.id
_entity.type
_entity.pdbx_description
1 polymer ?
#
loop_
_entity_poly.entity_id
_entity_poly.type
_entity_poly.pdbx_seq_one_letter_code
_entity_poly.pdbx_strand_id
1 'polypeptide(L)'
;MPIAELQVYRVEEADVTGGLCLVRCVGGTARSGQVYAAGQSRVWLRGIERHGRAVDAFGAGHTARVRLAGPVVALLSRGQVLTSVPPDGHGLAELEAWLATGPPLADEPLPRTLRSLAIGGMQDERLPEGVRLRWGRVALAAAYRCAAAEGASGLVRGIELAFVRAYLLREFGPGPGGDPAAVCREALALIDLTPAEAAARARVWRELPRERIVHLRRIRHLVRWTGAARPYLAPGDPLALALDAWSRVGRELP
;
A
#
# COMPACT_ATOMS: atom_id res chain seq x y z
N MET A 1 -1.47 -3.90 2.91
CA MET A 1 -1.33 -5.36 2.72
C MET A 1 0.16 -5.66 2.62
N PRO A 2 0.66 -6.74 3.23
CA PRO A 2 2.08 -7.07 3.18
C PRO A 2 2.53 -7.39 1.74
N ILE A 3 3.81 -7.12 1.42
CA ILE A 3 4.44 -7.49 0.15
C ILE A 3 4.39 -9.01 -0.01
N ALA A 4 4.15 -9.48 -1.23
CA ALA A 4 4.16 -10.91 -1.52
C ALA A 4 5.58 -11.47 -1.43
N GLU A 5 5.78 -12.49 -0.60
CA GLU A 5 7.07 -13.16 -0.43
C GLU A 5 6.88 -14.67 -0.63
N LEU A 6 7.70 -15.27 -1.50
CA LEU A 6 7.67 -16.68 -1.83
C LEU A 6 8.93 -17.37 -1.35
N GLN A 7 8.81 -18.28 -0.39
CA GLN A 7 9.90 -19.17 -0.02
C GLN A 7 9.94 -20.39 -0.94
N VAL A 8 11.07 -20.63 -1.59
CA VAL A 8 11.30 -21.78 -2.46
C VAL A 8 11.49 -23.04 -1.61
N TYR A 9 10.68 -24.08 -1.84
CA TYR A 9 10.93 -25.40 -1.25
C TYR A 9 11.75 -26.29 -2.16
N ARG A 10 11.41 -26.32 -3.46
CA ARG A 10 12.18 -27.03 -4.47
C ARG A 10 11.91 -26.48 -5.86
N VAL A 11 12.91 -26.58 -6.72
CA VAL A 11 12.76 -26.46 -8.18
C VAL A 11 12.46 -27.86 -8.70
N GLU A 12 11.34 -28.04 -9.41
CA GLU A 12 10.94 -29.33 -9.97
C GLU A 12 11.45 -29.50 -11.40
N GLU A 13 11.36 -28.44 -12.19
CA GLU A 13 11.80 -28.36 -13.59
C GLU A 13 12.43 -26.97 -13.81
N ALA A 14 13.52 -26.89 -14.57
CA ALA A 14 14.09 -25.60 -14.99
C ALA A 14 14.89 -25.72 -16.29
N ASP A 15 14.79 -24.70 -17.13
CA ASP A 15 15.54 -24.51 -18.36
C ASP A 15 15.94 -23.03 -18.53
N VAL A 16 16.44 -22.66 -19.71
CA VAL A 16 16.87 -21.29 -20.01
C VAL A 16 15.72 -20.27 -20.09
N THR A 17 14.47 -20.72 -20.21
CA THR A 17 13.27 -19.88 -20.33
C THR A 17 12.56 -19.68 -18.99
N GLY A 18 12.76 -20.60 -18.04
CA GLY A 18 12.10 -20.58 -16.75
C GLY A 18 12.07 -21.94 -16.09
N GLY A 19 11.04 -22.18 -15.30
CA GLY A 19 10.86 -23.45 -14.63
C GLY A 19 9.65 -23.46 -13.72
N LEU A 20 9.52 -24.57 -13.02
CA LEU A 20 8.42 -24.83 -12.14
C LEU A 20 8.95 -25.12 -10.75
N CYS A 21 8.39 -24.41 -9.77
CA CYS A 21 8.85 -24.44 -8.39
C CYS A 21 7.69 -24.76 -7.45
N LEU A 22 7.97 -25.52 -6.39
CA LEU A 22 7.08 -25.61 -5.24
C LEU A 22 7.49 -24.52 -4.25
N VAL A 23 6.56 -23.62 -3.92
CA VAL A 23 6.82 -22.48 -3.05
C VAL A 23 5.79 -22.39 -1.92
N ARG A 24 6.15 -21.71 -0.84
CA ARG A 24 5.23 -21.23 0.20
C ARG A 24 5.14 -19.71 0.15
N CYS A 25 3.93 -19.17 0.15
CA CYS A 25 3.72 -17.74 0.37
C CYS A 25 3.91 -17.47 1.86
N VAL A 26 4.94 -16.71 2.22
CA VAL A 26 5.28 -16.38 3.62
C VAL A 26 4.78 -14.99 4.02
N GLY A 27 4.56 -14.12 3.03
CA GLY A 27 4.00 -12.78 3.22
C GLY A 27 3.10 -12.40 2.03
N GLY A 28 2.10 -11.56 2.28
CA GLY A 28 1.28 -10.95 1.23
C GLY A 28 0.36 -11.89 0.46
N THR A 29 0.09 -11.53 -0.80
CA THR A 29 -0.70 -12.34 -1.75
C THR A 29 0.02 -12.36 -3.08
N ALA A 30 0.50 -13.55 -3.45
CA ALA A 30 1.12 -13.81 -4.73
C ALA A 30 0.07 -13.92 -5.83
N ARG A 31 0.33 -13.34 -7.00
CA ARG A 31 -0.58 -13.28 -8.16
C ARG A 31 0.18 -13.54 -9.45
N SER A 32 -0.46 -14.23 -10.39
CA SER A 32 0.06 -14.36 -11.75
C SER A 32 0.31 -12.97 -12.36
N GLY A 33 1.42 -12.83 -13.08
CA GLY A 33 1.92 -11.58 -13.65
C GLY A 33 2.86 -10.78 -12.73
N GLN A 34 3.02 -11.15 -11.45
CA GLN A 34 3.99 -10.49 -10.58
C GLN A 34 5.43 -10.87 -10.90
N VAL A 35 6.35 -9.98 -10.60
CA VAL A 35 7.79 -10.23 -10.66
C VAL A 35 8.36 -10.34 -9.26
N TYR A 36 9.33 -11.23 -9.12
CA TYR A 36 10.03 -11.48 -7.87
C TYR A 36 11.54 -11.33 -8.06
N ALA A 37 12.20 -10.73 -7.06
CA ALA A 37 13.64 -10.68 -7.00
C ALA A 37 14.21 -11.98 -6.42
N ALA A 38 15.20 -12.53 -7.11
CA ALA A 38 16.02 -13.66 -6.71
C ALA A 38 17.49 -13.21 -6.66
N GLY A 39 17.92 -12.65 -5.52
CA GLY A 39 19.19 -11.92 -5.46
C GLY A 39 19.15 -10.68 -6.36
N GLN A 40 20.08 -10.57 -7.31
CA GLN A 40 20.12 -9.48 -8.29
C GLN A 40 19.25 -9.75 -9.54
N SER A 41 18.74 -10.97 -9.70
CA SER A 41 17.96 -11.38 -10.86
C SER A 41 16.47 -11.29 -10.61
N ARG A 42 15.68 -11.35 -11.69
CA ARG A 42 14.22 -11.27 -11.63
C ARG A 42 13.58 -12.50 -12.26
N VAL A 43 12.48 -12.93 -11.67
CA VAL A 43 11.65 -14.02 -12.18
C VAL A 43 10.19 -13.59 -12.24
N TRP A 44 9.54 -13.92 -13.34
CA TRP A 44 8.12 -13.64 -13.55
C TRP A 44 7.27 -14.81 -13.10
N LEU A 45 6.29 -14.57 -12.23
CA LEU A 45 5.28 -15.56 -11.87
C LEU A 45 4.24 -15.64 -13.00
N ARG A 46 4.37 -16.65 -13.87
CA ARG A 46 3.50 -16.84 -15.05
C ARG A 46 2.24 -17.64 -14.76
N GLY A 47 2.26 -18.47 -13.74
CA GLY A 47 1.10 -19.28 -13.38
C GLY A 47 1.21 -19.83 -11.97
N ILE A 48 0.06 -20.07 -11.36
CA ILE A 48 -0.07 -20.64 -10.02
C ILE A 48 -1.03 -21.82 -10.12
N GLU A 49 -0.63 -22.94 -9.54
CA GLU A 49 -1.44 -24.13 -9.41
C GLU A 49 -1.54 -24.54 -7.94
N ARG A 50 -2.76 -24.78 -7.48
CA ARG A 50 -3.06 -25.29 -6.14
C ARG A 50 -3.94 -26.52 -6.25
N HIS A 51 -3.50 -27.61 -5.61
CA HIS A 51 -4.26 -28.87 -5.57
C HIS A 51 -4.70 -29.34 -6.98
N GLY A 52 -3.82 -29.21 -7.98
CA GLY A 52 -4.11 -29.61 -9.37
C GLY A 52 -4.97 -28.63 -10.17
N ARG A 53 -5.26 -27.43 -9.65
CA ARG A 53 -6.08 -26.41 -10.33
C ARG A 53 -5.33 -25.10 -10.51
N ALA A 54 -5.40 -24.53 -11.71
CA ALA A 54 -4.90 -23.19 -11.99
C ALA A 54 -5.70 -22.14 -11.21
N VAL A 55 -5.01 -21.18 -10.61
CA VAL A 55 -5.59 -20.07 -9.86
C VAL A 55 -4.81 -18.78 -10.16
N ASP A 56 -5.45 -17.62 -9.96
CA ASP A 56 -4.80 -16.33 -10.24
C ASP A 56 -3.99 -15.80 -9.05
N ALA A 57 -4.22 -16.33 -7.84
CA ALA A 57 -3.59 -15.83 -6.63
C ALA A 57 -3.56 -16.85 -5.48
N PHE A 58 -2.63 -16.66 -4.54
CA PHE A 58 -2.62 -17.34 -3.25
C PHE A 58 -1.96 -16.50 -2.13
N GLY A 59 -2.51 -16.61 -0.92
CA GLY A 59 -2.11 -15.81 0.24
C GLY A 59 -1.06 -16.48 1.12
N ALA A 60 -0.53 -15.70 2.06
CA ALA A 60 0.41 -16.17 3.08
C ALA A 60 -0.11 -17.40 3.84
N GLY A 61 0.79 -18.31 4.18
CA GLY A 61 0.49 -19.58 4.84
C GLY A 61 0.17 -20.74 3.88
N HIS A 62 -0.04 -20.46 2.59
CA HIS A 62 -0.34 -21.49 1.60
C HIS A 62 0.86 -21.85 0.73
N THR A 63 0.89 -23.09 0.28
CA THR A 63 1.82 -23.60 -0.72
C THR A 63 1.15 -23.67 -2.09
N ALA A 64 1.93 -23.48 -3.14
CA ALA A 64 1.49 -23.62 -4.52
C ALA A 64 2.63 -24.11 -5.41
N ARG A 65 2.27 -24.79 -6.49
CA ARG A 65 3.17 -25.09 -7.61
C ARG A 65 3.11 -23.88 -8.54
N VAL A 66 4.23 -23.22 -8.77
CA VAL A 66 4.30 -21.97 -9.53
C VAL A 66 5.18 -22.11 -10.75
N ARG A 67 4.75 -21.51 -11.87
CA ARG A 67 5.58 -21.38 -13.06
C ARG A 67 6.29 -20.03 -13.01
N LEU A 68 7.61 -20.08 -12.94
CA LEU A 68 8.48 -18.90 -12.96
C LEU A 68 9.15 -18.81 -14.34
N ALA A 69 9.23 -17.62 -14.92
CA ALA A 69 9.99 -17.37 -16.14
C ALA A 69 11.28 -16.61 -15.84
N GLY A 70 12.35 -16.99 -16.54
CA GLY A 70 13.70 -16.44 -16.42
C GLY A 70 14.75 -17.53 -16.15
N PRO A 71 15.96 -17.43 -16.72
CA PRO A 71 16.99 -18.47 -16.62
C PRO A 71 17.52 -18.67 -15.19
N VAL A 72 17.35 -17.67 -14.30
CA VAL A 72 17.76 -17.79 -12.90
C VAL A 72 16.94 -18.81 -12.10
N VAL A 73 15.81 -19.30 -12.63
CA VAL A 73 15.00 -20.32 -11.97
C VAL A 73 15.81 -21.59 -11.67
N ALA A 74 16.72 -21.97 -12.57
CA ALA A 74 17.62 -23.11 -12.39
C ALA A 74 18.62 -22.93 -11.23
N LEU A 75 18.85 -21.69 -10.79
CA LEU A 75 19.79 -21.33 -9.72
C LEU A 75 19.10 -21.13 -8.37
N LEU A 76 17.77 -21.23 -8.31
CA LEU A 76 17.03 -21.06 -7.07
C LEU A 76 17.31 -22.21 -6.10
N SER A 77 17.56 -21.85 -4.85
CA SER A 77 17.87 -22.81 -3.79
C SER A 77 16.71 -22.99 -2.82
N ARG A 78 16.60 -24.18 -2.23
CA ARG A 78 15.64 -24.43 -1.14
C ARG A 78 15.88 -23.45 0.00
N GLY A 79 14.80 -22.87 0.51
CA GLY A 79 14.80 -21.88 1.58
C GLY A 79 14.93 -20.44 1.11
N GLN A 80 15.32 -20.19 -0.14
CA GLN A 80 15.46 -18.84 -0.69
C GLN A 80 14.10 -18.13 -0.70
N VAL A 81 14.07 -16.88 -0.23
CA VAL A 81 12.87 -16.04 -0.25
C VAL A 81 12.94 -15.09 -1.43
N LEU A 82 11.93 -15.18 -2.29
CA LEU A 82 11.73 -14.28 -3.42
C LEU A 82 10.76 -13.19 -2.98
N THR A 83 11.17 -11.94 -3.14
CA THR A 83 10.34 -10.78 -2.76
C THR A 83 9.70 -10.19 -4.00
N SER A 84 8.39 -9.94 -3.97
CA SER A 84 7.74 -9.29 -5.10
C SER A 84 8.32 -7.90 -5.32
N VAL A 85 8.63 -7.58 -6.58
CA VAL A 85 9.21 -6.32 -7.05
C VAL A 85 8.45 -5.84 -8.29
N PRO A 86 8.61 -4.57 -8.71
CA PRO A 86 8.06 -4.11 -9.98
C PRO A 86 8.67 -4.92 -11.14
N PRO A 87 7.93 -5.15 -12.23
CA PRO A 87 8.40 -5.91 -13.38
C PRO A 87 9.69 -5.39 -13.99
N ASP A 88 9.83 -4.08 -14.07
CA ASP A 88 11.03 -3.42 -14.61
C ASP A 88 12.10 -3.17 -13.54
N GLY A 89 11.85 -3.65 -12.31
CA GLY A 89 12.66 -3.55 -11.11
C GLY A 89 13.45 -2.26 -10.98
N HIS A 90 12.74 -1.17 -11.12
CA HIS A 90 13.26 0.11 -10.75
C HIS A 90 13.76 0.06 -9.31
N GLY A 91 15.06 0.31 -9.15
CA GLY A 91 15.61 0.63 -7.84
C GLY A 91 14.87 1.84 -7.28
N LEU A 92 14.91 2.04 -5.97
CA LEU A 92 14.22 3.17 -5.34
C LEU A 92 14.55 4.53 -5.99
N ALA A 93 15.81 4.72 -6.41
CA ALA A 93 16.24 5.91 -7.14
C ALA A 93 15.55 6.08 -8.50
N GLU A 94 15.34 4.99 -9.24
CA GLU A 94 14.66 5.01 -10.53
C GLU A 94 13.15 5.24 -10.35
N LEU A 95 12.53 4.67 -9.32
CA LEU A 95 11.14 4.96 -8.97
C LEU A 95 10.96 6.43 -8.59
N GLU A 96 11.87 7.00 -7.80
CA GLU A 96 11.86 8.43 -7.46
C GLU A 96 12.05 9.31 -8.70
N ALA A 97 13.01 8.98 -9.58
CA ALA A 97 13.25 9.72 -10.81
C ALA A 97 12.04 9.68 -11.75
N TRP A 98 11.44 8.50 -11.92
CA TRP A 98 10.24 8.33 -12.73
C TRP A 98 9.04 9.11 -12.19
N LEU A 99 8.82 9.08 -10.87
CA LEU A 99 7.74 9.85 -10.25
C LEU A 99 7.93 11.37 -10.44
N ALA A 100 9.17 11.85 -10.56
CA ALA A 100 9.50 13.26 -10.74
C ALA A 100 9.31 13.76 -12.19
N THR A 101 9.46 12.91 -13.20
CA THR A 101 9.49 13.38 -14.60
C THR A 101 8.11 13.51 -15.24
N GLY A 102 7.11 12.75 -14.79
CA GLY A 102 5.73 12.92 -15.24
C GLY A 102 5.23 12.07 -16.43
N PRO A 103 6.01 11.65 -17.45
CA PRO A 103 5.49 10.75 -18.45
C PRO A 103 5.33 9.32 -17.87
N PRO A 104 4.39 8.52 -18.40
CA PRO A 104 4.34 7.10 -18.11
C PRO A 104 5.65 6.44 -18.57
N LEU A 105 6.13 5.46 -17.80
CA LEU A 105 7.15 4.54 -18.33
C LEU A 105 6.53 3.82 -19.54
N ALA A 106 7.36 3.40 -20.50
CA ALA A 106 6.91 2.59 -21.62
C ALA A 106 6.16 1.32 -21.14
N ASP A 107 6.52 0.81 -19.95
CA ASP A 107 5.80 -0.18 -19.16
C ASP A 107 5.60 0.34 -17.73
N GLU A 108 4.54 1.12 -17.47
CA GLU A 108 4.24 1.59 -16.10
C GLU A 108 3.87 0.40 -15.20
N PRO A 109 4.53 0.21 -14.04
CA PRO A 109 4.09 -0.79 -13.09
C PRO A 109 2.65 -0.46 -12.69
N LEU A 110 1.75 -1.44 -12.82
CA LEU A 110 0.32 -1.27 -12.51
C LEU A 110 0.18 -0.48 -11.19
N PRO A 111 -0.62 0.61 -11.14
CA PRO A 111 -0.62 1.54 -9.99
C PRO A 111 -0.79 0.88 -8.62
N ARG A 112 -1.59 -0.21 -8.56
CA ARG A 112 -1.79 -1.02 -7.34
C ARG A 112 -0.53 -1.76 -6.89
N THR A 113 0.27 -2.26 -7.82
CA THR A 113 1.53 -2.96 -7.55
C THR A 113 2.54 -1.98 -6.99
N LEU A 114 2.73 -0.83 -7.65
CA LEU A 114 3.60 0.24 -7.16
C LEU A 114 3.20 0.69 -5.75
N ARG A 115 1.90 0.96 -5.52
CA ARG A 115 1.38 1.32 -4.21
C ARG A 115 1.74 0.29 -3.14
N SER A 116 1.53 -0.99 -3.44
CA SER A 116 1.75 -2.07 -2.47
C SER A 116 3.24 -2.20 -2.11
N LEU A 117 4.11 -2.07 -3.09
CA LEU A 117 5.56 -2.10 -2.91
C LEU A 117 6.06 -0.90 -2.10
N ALA A 118 5.60 0.30 -2.43
CA ALA A 118 6.01 1.51 -1.75
C ALA A 118 5.58 1.51 -0.28
N ILE A 119 4.36 1.04 0.02
CA ILE A 119 3.89 0.86 1.39
C ILE A 119 4.76 -0.15 2.13
N GLY A 120 5.07 -1.30 1.53
CA GLY A 120 5.89 -2.31 2.20
C GLY A 120 7.34 -1.86 2.41
N GLY A 121 7.97 -1.19 1.44
CA GLY A 121 9.32 -0.63 1.61
C GLY A 121 9.39 0.47 2.66
N MET A 122 8.33 1.28 2.79
CA MET A 122 8.22 2.28 3.86
C MET A 122 8.10 1.61 5.25
N GLN A 123 7.44 0.45 5.30
CA GLN A 123 7.15 -0.29 6.52
C GLN A 123 8.19 -1.36 6.91
N ASP A 124 9.20 -1.59 6.06
CA ASP A 124 10.22 -2.60 6.33
C ASP A 124 11.25 -2.08 7.33
N GLU A 125 11.10 -2.48 8.60
CA GLU A 125 11.98 -2.10 9.70
C GLU A 125 13.43 -2.58 9.54
N ARG A 126 13.69 -3.51 8.61
CA ARG A 126 15.06 -3.96 8.28
C ARG A 126 15.81 -2.95 7.43
N LEU A 127 15.11 -2.00 6.80
CA LEU A 127 15.72 -0.96 5.96
C LEU A 127 16.13 0.25 6.80
N PRO A 128 17.23 0.94 6.44
CA PRO A 128 17.61 2.20 7.07
C PRO A 128 16.49 3.24 6.99
N GLU A 129 16.36 4.08 8.02
CA GLU A 129 15.34 5.14 8.11
C GLU A 129 15.28 6.02 6.86
N GLY A 130 16.44 6.48 6.37
CA GLY A 130 16.51 7.30 5.16
C GLY A 130 15.97 6.59 3.91
N VAL A 131 16.08 5.26 3.83
CA VAL A 131 15.51 4.45 2.74
C VAL A 131 14.00 4.30 2.91
N ARG A 132 13.50 4.09 4.13
CA ARG A 132 12.07 4.03 4.43
C ARG A 132 11.36 5.36 4.14
N LEU A 133 12.00 6.49 4.47
CA LEU A 133 11.50 7.84 4.14
C LEU A 133 11.36 8.05 2.63
N ARG A 134 12.36 7.61 1.86
CA ARG A 134 12.31 7.63 0.38
C ARG A 134 11.14 6.79 -0.15
N TRP A 135 10.94 5.58 0.38
CA TRP A 135 9.77 4.76 0.05
C TRP A 135 8.45 5.44 0.44
N GLY A 136 8.41 6.20 1.53
CA GLY A 136 7.28 7.03 1.91
C GLY A 136 6.90 8.05 0.85
N ARG A 137 7.88 8.72 0.24
CA ARG A 137 7.64 9.65 -0.89
C ARG A 137 7.08 8.93 -2.11
N VAL A 138 7.63 7.75 -2.44
CA VAL A 138 7.10 6.90 -3.51
C VAL A 138 5.65 6.49 -3.20
N ALA A 139 5.34 6.15 -1.95
CA ALA A 139 3.99 5.74 -1.55
C ALA A 139 2.97 6.88 -1.70
N LEU A 140 3.35 8.12 -1.36
CA LEU A 140 2.49 9.29 -1.58
C LEU A 140 2.19 9.50 -3.06
N ALA A 141 3.21 9.46 -3.92
CA ALA A 141 3.04 9.66 -5.35
C ALA A 141 2.26 8.51 -6.01
N ALA A 142 2.52 7.26 -5.58
CA ALA A 142 1.77 6.09 -6.01
C ALA A 142 0.28 6.18 -5.63
N ALA A 143 -0.04 6.71 -4.44
CA ALA A 143 -1.43 6.92 -4.03
C ALA A 143 -2.16 7.91 -4.95
N TYR A 144 -1.51 9.01 -5.34
CA TYR A 144 -2.08 9.96 -6.32
C TYR A 144 -2.35 9.30 -7.67
N ARG A 145 -1.36 8.59 -8.23
CA ARG A 145 -1.50 7.93 -9.54
C ARG A 145 -2.52 6.81 -9.51
N CYS A 146 -2.55 5.99 -8.46
CA CYS A 146 -3.54 4.92 -8.30
C CYS A 146 -4.96 5.48 -8.21
N ALA A 147 -5.17 6.56 -7.46
CA ALA A 147 -6.47 7.22 -7.40
C ALA A 147 -6.89 7.81 -8.74
N ALA A 148 -5.97 8.42 -9.50
CA ALA A 148 -6.26 8.96 -10.82
C ALA A 148 -6.64 7.86 -11.82
N ALA A 149 -5.86 6.78 -11.88
CA ALA A 149 -6.10 5.65 -12.77
C ALA A 149 -7.43 4.92 -12.48
N GLU A 150 -7.86 4.89 -11.22
CA GLU A 150 -9.12 4.26 -10.80
C GLU A 150 -10.32 5.21 -10.82
N GLY A 151 -10.15 6.49 -11.18
CA GLY A 151 -11.21 7.49 -11.10
C GLY A 151 -11.75 7.67 -9.67
N ALA A 152 -10.90 7.47 -8.65
CA ALA A 152 -11.31 7.50 -7.25
C ALA A 152 -11.71 8.91 -6.82
N SER A 153 -12.74 9.01 -5.96
CA SER A 153 -13.16 10.30 -5.41
C SER A 153 -12.08 10.92 -4.52
N GLY A 154 -12.12 12.24 -4.35
CA GLY A 154 -11.19 12.98 -3.48
C GLY A 154 -11.10 12.40 -2.07
N LEU A 155 -12.23 11.98 -1.49
CA LEU A 155 -12.28 11.35 -0.16
C LEU A 155 -11.58 9.98 -0.11
N VAL A 156 -11.75 9.15 -1.14
CA VAL A 156 -11.07 7.83 -1.21
C VAL A 156 -9.56 8.02 -1.33
N ARG A 157 -9.12 8.93 -2.19
CA ARG A 157 -7.70 9.31 -2.31
C ARG A 157 -7.17 9.87 -0.98
N GLY A 158 -7.92 10.74 -0.33
CA GLY A 158 -7.57 11.36 0.94
C GLY A 158 -7.30 10.37 2.06
N ILE A 159 -8.09 9.29 2.14
CA ILE A 159 -7.89 8.23 3.15
C ILE A 159 -6.52 7.56 2.97
N GLU A 160 -6.14 7.28 1.72
CA GLU A 160 -4.86 6.63 1.43
C GLU A 160 -3.68 7.55 1.72
N LEU A 161 -3.77 8.82 1.30
CA LEU A 161 -2.76 9.83 1.62
C LEU A 161 -2.63 10.06 3.14
N ALA A 162 -3.76 10.15 3.85
CA ALA A 162 -3.77 10.30 5.30
C ALA A 162 -3.12 9.10 5.98
N PHE A 163 -3.37 7.86 5.51
CA PHE A 163 -2.70 6.67 6.02
C PHE A 163 -1.17 6.75 5.86
N VAL A 164 -0.67 7.07 4.67
CA VAL A 164 0.78 7.15 4.41
C VAL A 164 1.41 8.25 5.26
N ARG A 165 0.83 9.46 5.28
CA ARG A 165 1.38 10.57 6.07
C ARG A 165 1.27 10.32 7.58
N ALA A 166 0.21 9.69 8.05
CA ALA A 166 0.08 9.29 9.46
C ALA A 166 1.13 8.27 9.87
N TYR A 167 1.51 7.35 8.98
CA TYR A 167 2.63 6.44 9.22
C TYR A 167 3.94 7.23 9.33
N LEU A 168 4.25 8.06 8.33
CA LEU A 168 5.49 8.84 8.31
C LEU A 168 5.63 9.77 9.54
N LEU A 169 4.56 10.45 9.95
CA LEU A 169 4.57 11.29 11.15
C LEU A 169 4.79 10.51 12.45
N ARG A 170 4.25 9.29 12.58
CA ARG A 170 4.44 8.49 13.80
C ARG A 170 5.83 7.92 13.90
N GLU A 171 6.40 7.49 12.78
CA GLU A 171 7.70 6.83 12.75
C GLU A 171 8.86 7.82 12.75
N PHE A 172 8.73 8.94 12.04
CA PHE A 172 9.84 9.86 11.76
C PHE A 172 9.60 11.28 12.29
N GLY A 173 8.48 11.51 12.97
CA GLY A 173 8.13 12.79 13.57
C GLY A 173 7.86 13.93 12.56
N PRO A 174 7.56 15.14 13.06
CA PRO A 174 7.45 16.34 12.23
C PRO A 174 8.79 16.70 11.57
N GLY A 175 8.74 17.20 10.34
CA GLY A 175 9.93 17.46 9.53
C GLY A 175 10.17 16.30 8.56
N PRO A 176 10.99 15.28 8.90
CA PRO A 176 11.22 14.13 8.01
C PRO A 176 9.92 13.38 7.65
N GLY A 177 9.01 13.20 8.62
CA GLY A 177 7.70 12.56 8.41
C GLY A 177 6.63 13.47 7.79
N GLY A 178 6.94 14.75 7.58
CA GLY A 178 6.05 15.76 6.98
C GLY A 178 5.56 16.83 7.97
N ASP A 179 4.66 17.69 7.48
CA ASP A 179 4.02 18.76 8.26
C ASP A 179 2.66 18.29 8.80
N PRO A 180 2.50 18.12 10.13
CA PRO A 180 1.23 17.74 10.76
C PRO A 180 0.07 18.67 10.38
N ALA A 181 0.30 19.98 10.33
CA ALA A 181 -0.75 20.96 10.05
C ALA A 181 -1.25 20.87 8.59
N ALA A 182 -0.35 20.63 7.64
CA ALA A 182 -0.74 20.36 6.24
C ALA A 182 -1.59 19.09 6.12
N VAL A 183 -1.23 18.01 6.81
CA VAL A 183 -2.04 16.77 6.81
C VAL A 183 -3.46 17.04 7.30
N CYS A 184 -3.60 17.77 8.40
CA CYS A 184 -4.90 18.11 8.96
C CYS A 184 -5.71 18.97 8.00
N ARG A 185 -5.15 20.08 7.48
CA ARG A 185 -5.87 20.98 6.58
C ARG A 185 -6.36 20.26 5.33
N GLU A 186 -5.47 19.53 4.66
CA GLU A 186 -5.81 18.83 3.42
C GLU A 186 -6.88 17.76 3.64
N ALA A 187 -6.79 16.99 4.73
CA ALA A 187 -7.76 15.95 4.99
C ALA A 187 -9.11 16.50 5.45
N LEU A 188 -9.13 17.50 6.35
CA LEU A 188 -10.38 18.10 6.81
C LEU A 188 -11.11 18.82 5.67
N ALA A 189 -10.39 19.40 4.71
CA ALA A 189 -10.99 20.01 3.52
C ALA A 189 -11.73 19.02 2.61
N LEU A 190 -11.51 17.70 2.76
CA LEU A 190 -12.22 16.66 2.00
C LEU A 190 -13.54 16.24 2.64
N ILE A 191 -13.82 16.68 3.87
CA ILE A 191 -15.03 16.33 4.58
C ILE A 191 -16.09 17.39 4.29
N ASP A 192 -17.19 16.97 3.68
CA ASP A 192 -18.33 17.79 3.26
C ASP A 192 -19.38 18.00 4.37
N LEU A 193 -19.10 17.50 5.57
CA LEU A 193 -19.96 17.61 6.74
C LEU A 193 -19.22 18.31 7.85
N THR A 194 -19.95 19.00 8.72
CA THR A 194 -19.45 19.38 10.03
C THR A 194 -19.49 18.19 10.99
N PRO A 195 -18.71 18.21 12.11
CA PRO A 195 -18.83 17.19 13.14
C PRO A 195 -20.26 17.01 13.67
N ALA A 196 -21.01 18.11 13.85
CA ALA A 196 -22.38 18.07 14.35
C ALA A 196 -23.34 17.36 13.38
N GLU A 197 -23.24 17.65 12.08
CA GLU A 197 -24.04 16.98 11.04
C GLU A 197 -23.68 15.50 10.91
N ALA A 198 -22.38 15.18 10.95
CA ALA A 198 -21.92 13.80 10.91
C ALA A 198 -22.44 13.00 12.11
N ALA A 199 -22.43 13.57 13.32
CA ALA A 199 -22.99 12.94 14.52
C ALA A 199 -24.51 12.75 14.43
N ALA A 200 -25.24 13.75 13.93
CA ALA A 200 -26.68 13.64 13.72
C ALA A 200 -27.03 12.50 12.76
N ARG A 201 -26.31 12.39 11.63
CA ARG A 201 -26.48 11.30 10.67
C ARG A 201 -26.04 9.95 11.23
N ALA A 202 -25.01 9.92 12.06
CA ALA A 202 -24.55 8.70 12.72
C ALA A 202 -25.63 8.11 13.63
N ARG A 203 -26.39 8.92 14.38
CA ARG A 203 -27.46 8.41 15.25
C ARG A 203 -28.54 7.61 14.52
N VAL A 204 -28.81 7.96 13.26
CA VAL A 204 -29.84 7.32 12.42
C VAL A 204 -29.25 6.51 11.27
N TRP A 205 -27.97 6.11 11.35
CA TRP A 205 -27.24 5.57 10.20
C TRP A 205 -27.89 4.34 9.55
N ARG A 206 -28.60 3.51 10.34
CA ARG A 206 -29.28 2.29 9.86
C ARG A 206 -30.44 2.58 8.91
N GLU A 207 -31.00 3.77 9.00
CA GLU A 207 -32.12 4.24 8.18
C GLU A 207 -31.62 4.98 6.91
N LEU A 208 -30.32 5.26 6.84
CA LEU A 208 -29.74 5.96 5.70
C LEU A 208 -29.55 5.03 4.49
N PRO A 209 -29.64 5.58 3.27
CA PRO A 209 -29.22 4.87 2.06
C PRO A 209 -27.78 4.37 2.13
N ARG A 210 -27.49 3.26 1.44
CA ARG A 210 -26.18 2.57 1.49
C ARG A 210 -25.01 3.50 1.16
N GLU A 211 -25.16 4.37 0.17
CA GLU A 211 -24.14 5.32 -0.25
C GLU A 211 -23.80 6.33 0.85
N ARG A 212 -24.78 6.74 1.66
CA ARG A 212 -24.57 7.64 2.80
C ARG A 212 -23.87 6.92 3.95
N ILE A 213 -24.20 5.64 4.19
CA ILE A 213 -23.47 4.81 5.17
C ILE A 213 -22.00 4.66 4.76
N VAL A 214 -21.74 4.32 3.49
CA VAL A 214 -20.38 4.21 2.95
C VAL A 214 -19.61 5.52 3.08
N HIS A 215 -20.30 6.65 2.84
CA HIS A 215 -19.71 7.98 3.00
C HIS A 215 -19.29 8.26 4.46
N LEU A 216 -20.16 7.98 5.44
CA LEU A 216 -19.82 8.12 6.86
C LEU A 216 -18.64 7.22 7.27
N ARG A 217 -18.59 5.98 6.77
CA ARG A 217 -17.45 5.07 7.00
C ARG A 217 -16.15 5.61 6.42
N ARG A 218 -16.20 6.24 5.26
CA ARG A 218 -15.03 6.89 4.64
C ARG A 218 -14.54 8.07 5.47
N ILE A 219 -15.44 8.91 5.96
CA ILE A 219 -15.10 10.00 6.90
C ILE A 219 -14.44 9.43 8.17
N ARG A 220 -15.01 8.38 8.76
CA ARG A 220 -14.44 7.69 9.92
C ARG A 220 -13.01 7.21 9.66
N HIS A 221 -12.78 6.58 8.51
CA HIS A 221 -11.46 6.10 8.12
C HIS A 221 -10.46 7.24 7.94
N LEU A 222 -10.87 8.34 7.31
CA LEU A 222 -10.02 9.51 7.14
C LEU A 222 -9.62 10.10 8.50
N VAL A 223 -10.60 10.38 9.36
CA VAL A 223 -10.40 10.97 10.70
C VAL A 223 -9.51 10.08 11.58
N ARG A 224 -9.65 8.76 11.49
CA ARG A 224 -8.79 7.82 12.22
C ARG A 224 -7.30 8.04 11.90
N TRP A 225 -6.97 8.22 10.62
CA TRP A 225 -5.57 8.39 10.21
C TRP A 225 -5.06 9.80 10.51
N THR A 226 -5.86 10.83 10.25
CA THR A 226 -5.46 12.22 10.51
C THR A 226 -5.25 12.50 11.99
N GLY A 227 -5.89 11.75 12.88
CA GLY A 227 -5.65 11.80 14.32
C GLY A 227 -4.19 11.57 14.73
N ALA A 228 -3.37 10.92 13.89
CA ALA A 228 -1.94 10.76 14.13
C ALA A 228 -1.15 12.09 14.17
N ALA A 229 -1.68 13.16 13.56
CA ALA A 229 -1.09 14.48 13.62
C ALA A 229 -1.35 15.20 14.97
N ARG A 230 -2.38 14.79 15.72
CA ARG A 230 -2.86 15.49 16.92
C ARG A 230 -1.78 15.73 18.00
N PRO A 231 -0.88 14.79 18.31
CA PRO A 231 0.17 15.01 19.32
C PRO A 231 1.19 16.09 18.94
N TYR A 232 1.28 16.46 17.66
CA TYR A 232 2.26 17.40 17.13
C TYR A 232 1.70 18.82 16.93
N LEU A 233 0.42 19.03 17.24
CA LEU A 233 -0.22 20.35 17.18
C LEU A 233 -0.23 20.99 18.56
N ALA A 234 -0.02 22.31 18.62
CA ALA A 234 -0.01 23.05 19.87
C ALA A 234 -1.39 23.00 20.55
N PRO A 235 -1.45 22.97 21.90
CA PRO A 235 -2.69 23.17 22.63
C PRO A 235 -3.34 24.50 22.24
N GLY A 236 -4.64 24.47 21.92
CA GLY A 236 -5.38 25.67 21.48
C GLY A 236 -5.28 25.99 19.98
N ASP A 237 -4.47 25.26 19.21
CA ASP A 237 -4.47 25.36 17.74
C ASP A 237 -5.87 25.02 17.18
N PRO A 238 -6.45 25.85 16.29
CA PRO A 238 -7.73 25.55 15.65
C PRO A 238 -7.80 24.16 15.00
N LEU A 239 -6.70 23.67 14.40
CA LEU A 239 -6.63 22.34 13.81
C LEU A 239 -6.64 21.23 14.88
N ALA A 240 -6.01 21.46 16.03
CA ALA A 240 -6.06 20.52 17.15
C ALA A 240 -7.50 20.41 17.68
N LEU A 241 -8.18 21.54 17.86
CA LEU A 241 -9.58 21.59 18.28
C LEU A 241 -10.52 20.91 17.26
N ALA A 242 -10.28 21.14 15.96
CA ALA A 242 -11.04 20.50 14.89
C ALA A 242 -10.84 18.97 14.90
N LEU A 243 -9.60 18.49 15.04
CA LEU A 243 -9.32 17.06 15.17
C LEU A 243 -9.96 16.46 16.42
N ASP A 244 -9.95 17.16 17.56
CA ASP A 244 -10.58 16.69 18.79
C ASP A 244 -12.11 16.60 18.65
N ALA A 245 -12.73 17.53 17.92
CA ALA A 245 -14.15 17.44 17.57
C ALA A 245 -14.45 16.23 16.66
N TRP A 246 -13.67 16.06 15.60
CA TRP A 246 -13.82 14.92 14.68
C TRP A 246 -13.53 13.57 15.33
N SER A 247 -12.54 13.49 16.22
CA SER A 247 -12.17 12.27 16.94
C SER A 247 -13.30 11.78 17.84
N ARG A 248 -14.02 12.70 18.49
CA ARG A 248 -15.23 12.37 19.27
C ARG A 248 -16.31 11.76 18.38
N VAL A 249 -16.65 12.43 17.29
CA VAL A 249 -17.69 11.96 16.36
C VAL A 249 -17.30 10.67 15.65
N GLY A 250 -16.02 10.51 15.30
CA GLY A 250 -15.49 9.33 14.60
C GLY A 250 -15.70 8.01 15.34
N ARG A 251 -15.89 8.06 16.67
CA ARG A 251 -16.24 6.88 17.50
C ARG A 251 -17.70 6.45 17.34
N GLU A 252 -18.57 7.38 16.96
CA GLU A 252 -20.01 7.18 16.78
C GLU A 252 -20.37 6.83 15.33
N LEU A 253 -19.47 7.14 14.37
CA LEU A 253 -19.66 6.79 12.96
C LEU A 253 -19.69 5.25 12.74
N PRO A 254 -20.48 4.77 11.75
CA PRO A 254 -20.68 3.34 11.46
C PRO A 254 -19.48 2.63 10.82
#